data_AF-A0A4R0F092-F1
#
_entry.id   AF-A0A4R0F092-F1
#
_cell.length_a   1.000
_cell.length_b   1.000
_cell.length_c   1.000
_cell.angle_alpha   90.00
_cell.angle_beta   90.00
_cell.angle_gamma   90.00
#
_symmetry.space_group_name_H-M   'P 1'
#
loop_
_entity.id
_entity.type
_entity.pdbx_description
1 polymer ?
#
loop_
_entity_poly.entity_id
_entity_poly.type
_entity_poly.pdbx_seq_one_letter_code
_entity_poly.pdbx_strand_id
1 'polypeptide(L)'
;MSKVDRAEAIARDNHILKSANEYTDQRISNLEATFQSENDELRAGIAGAMALTWLPQAFDYGRGMFSIAGASYRGETAVAIGASAVFESGVTVKFGATTDSQKNTGATVGFGYHF
;
A
#
# COMPACT_ATOMS: atom_id res chain seq x y z
N MET A 1 -37.08 -29.68 39.21
CA MET A 1 -36.70 -29.30 37.84
C MET A 1 -37.01 -30.47 36.92
N SER A 2 -37.89 -30.25 35.95
CA SER A 2 -38.38 -31.27 35.01
C SER A 2 -37.28 -31.64 33.99
N LYS A 3 -37.34 -32.86 33.43
CA LYS A 3 -36.48 -33.24 32.28
C LYS A 3 -36.67 -32.30 31.09
N VAL A 4 -37.84 -31.68 30.97
CA VAL A 4 -38.20 -30.70 29.93
C VAL A 4 -37.40 -29.40 30.10
N ASP A 5 -37.30 -28.87 31.33
CA ASP A 5 -36.56 -27.63 31.62
C ASP A 5 -35.07 -27.73 31.25
N ARG A 6 -34.49 -28.93 31.41
CA ARG A 6 -33.09 -29.20 31.04
C ARG A 6 -32.88 -29.26 29.52
N ALA A 7 -33.83 -29.82 28.77
CA ALA A 7 -33.74 -29.90 27.31
C ALA A 7 -33.82 -28.51 26.66
N GLU A 8 -34.68 -27.63 27.18
CA GLU A 8 -34.76 -26.25 26.72
C GLU A 8 -33.51 -25.43 27.03
N ALA A 9 -32.89 -25.63 28.20
CA ALA A 9 -31.63 -24.99 28.55
C ALA A 9 -30.52 -25.36 27.57
N ILE A 10 -30.38 -26.65 27.23
CA ILE A 10 -29.39 -27.13 26.25
C ILE A 10 -29.67 -26.54 24.85
N ALA A 11 -30.93 -26.45 24.44
CA ALA A 11 -31.30 -25.84 23.16
C ALA A 11 -30.95 -24.35 23.10
N ARG A 12 -31.17 -23.61 24.19
CA ARG A 12 -30.75 -22.20 24.34
C ARG A 12 -29.23 -22.06 24.29
N ASP A 13 -28.50 -22.88 25.03
CA ASP A 13 -27.03 -22.86 25.06
C ASP A 13 -26.45 -23.17 23.68
N ASN A 14 -26.98 -24.18 22.97
CA ASN A 14 -26.58 -24.49 21.59
C ASN A 14 -26.84 -23.32 20.64
N HIS A 15 -27.94 -22.58 20.82
CA HIS A 15 -28.21 -21.40 20.01
C HIS A 15 -27.20 -20.28 20.29
N ILE A 16 -26.91 -20.02 21.57
CA ILE A 16 -25.93 -19.01 21.98
C ILE A 16 -24.54 -19.36 21.45
N LEU A 17 -24.12 -20.62 21.57
CA LEU A 17 -22.83 -21.11 21.06
C LEU A 17 -22.75 -20.97 19.54
N LYS A 18 -23.82 -21.32 18.82
CA LYS A 18 -23.88 -21.14 17.36
C LYS A 18 -23.75 -19.67 16.98
N SER A 19 -24.49 -18.78 17.65
CA SER A 19 -24.41 -17.34 17.39
C SER A 19 -23.04 -16.74 17.76
N ALA A 20 -22.40 -17.23 18.83
CA ALA A 20 -21.05 -16.83 19.19
C ALA A 20 -20.01 -17.30 18.18
N ASN A 21 -20.15 -18.53 17.67
CA ASN A 21 -19.30 -19.05 16.60
C ASN A 21 -19.48 -18.26 15.31
N GLU A 22 -20.72 -18.05 14.86
CA GLU A 22 -21.02 -17.25 13.65
C GLU A 22 -20.47 -15.82 13.75
N TYR A 23 -20.63 -15.16 14.92
CA TYR A 23 -20.05 -13.85 15.17
C TYR A 23 -18.52 -13.87 15.08
N THR A 24 -17.89 -14.88 15.66
CA THR A 24 -16.44 -15.03 15.67
C THR A 24 -15.91 -15.32 14.27
N ASP A 25 -16.54 -16.23 13.53
CA ASP A 25 -16.19 -16.60 12.17
C ASP A 25 -16.32 -15.40 11.23
N GLN A 26 -17.40 -14.61 11.37
CA GLN A 26 -17.57 -13.38 10.62
C GLN A 26 -16.48 -12.36 10.95
N ARG A 27 -16.12 -12.22 12.24
CA ARG A 27 -15.05 -11.31 12.66
C ARG A 27 -13.70 -11.73 12.11
N ILE A 28 -13.39 -13.02 12.11
CA ILE A 28 -12.14 -13.58 11.56
C ILE A 28 -12.10 -13.39 10.05
N SER A 29 -13.16 -13.72 9.32
CA SER A 29 -13.23 -13.54 7.87
C SER A 29 -13.04 -12.07 7.46
N ASN A 30 -13.66 -11.14 8.20
CA ASN A 30 -13.45 -9.71 7.98
C ASN A 30 -11.99 -9.31 8.23
N LEU A 31 -11.35 -9.83 9.28
CA LEU A 31 -9.94 -9.57 9.57
C LEU A 31 -9.02 -10.11 8.48
N GLU A 32 -9.27 -11.31 7.96
CA GLU A 32 -8.50 -11.90 6.87
C GLU A 32 -8.61 -11.06 5.60
N ALA A 33 -9.83 -10.63 5.26
CA ALA A 33 -10.06 -9.75 4.11
C ALA A 33 -9.36 -8.38 4.26
N THR A 34 -9.46 -7.76 5.44
CA THR A 34 -8.74 -6.52 5.74
C THR A 34 -7.23 -6.72 5.65
N PHE A 35 -6.70 -7.79 6.24
CA PHE A 35 -5.27 -8.08 6.23
C PHE A 35 -4.74 -8.29 4.81
N GLN A 36 -5.49 -8.98 3.95
CA GLN A 36 -5.12 -9.16 2.57
C GLN A 36 -5.09 -7.83 1.80
N SER A 37 -6.12 -6.99 1.98
CA SER A 37 -6.19 -5.64 1.38
C SER A 37 -4.99 -4.78 1.78
N GLU A 38 -4.69 -4.71 3.08
CA GLU A 38 -3.55 -3.97 3.63
C GLU A 38 -2.22 -4.47 3.05
N ASN A 39 -2.05 -5.79 2.95
CA ASN A 39 -0.84 -6.36 2.39
C ASN A 39 -0.69 -6.04 0.89
N ASP A 40 -1.78 -5.97 0.12
CA ASP A 40 -1.72 -5.57 -1.29
C ASP A 40 -1.44 -4.06 -1.43
N GLU A 41 -2.03 -3.21 -0.59
CA GLU A 41 -1.71 -1.78 -0.50
C GLU A 41 -0.23 -1.53 -0.19
N LEU A 42 0.34 -2.26 0.78
CA LEU A 42 1.75 -2.16 1.14
C LEU A 42 2.67 -2.60 -0.02
N ARG A 43 2.31 -3.67 -0.74
CA ARG A 43 3.08 -4.15 -1.90
C ARG A 43 3.04 -3.14 -3.05
N ALA A 44 1.88 -2.54 -3.30
CA ALA A 44 1.71 -1.50 -4.31
C ALA A 44 2.50 -0.24 -3.96
N GLY A 45 2.52 0.16 -2.69
CA GLY A 45 3.37 1.24 -2.19
C GLY A 45 4.87 0.99 -2.39
N ILE A 46 5.34 -0.25 -2.16
CA ILE A 46 6.73 -0.64 -2.46
C ILE A 46 7.03 -0.55 -3.96
N ALA A 47 6.11 -1.01 -4.81
CA ALA A 47 6.24 -0.82 -6.26
C ALA A 47 6.34 0.68 -6.62
N GLY A 48 5.52 1.54 -5.99
CA GLY A 48 5.60 2.99 -6.14
C GLY A 48 6.98 3.55 -5.78
N ALA A 49 7.52 3.16 -4.62
CA ALA A 49 8.86 3.55 -4.20
C ALA A 49 9.93 3.11 -5.21
N MET A 50 9.87 1.86 -5.68
CA MET A 50 10.78 1.36 -6.71
C MET A 50 10.69 2.18 -8.00
N ALA A 51 9.47 2.50 -8.46
CA ALA A 51 9.27 3.32 -9.65
C ALA A 51 9.90 4.72 -9.49
N LEU A 52 9.75 5.38 -8.33
CA LEU A 52 10.41 6.67 -8.05
C LEU A 52 11.94 6.57 -8.11
N THR A 53 12.52 5.53 -7.53
CA THR A 53 14.00 5.38 -7.49
C THR A 53 14.60 5.20 -8.87
N TRP A 54 13.83 4.65 -9.82
CA TRP A 54 14.26 4.40 -11.19
C TRP A 54 13.99 5.57 -12.14
N LEU A 55 13.42 6.69 -11.67
CA LEU A 55 13.32 7.90 -12.48
C LEU A 55 14.73 8.41 -12.83
N PRO A 56 15.09 8.46 -14.14
CA PRO A 56 16.35 9.04 -14.56
C PRO A 56 16.48 10.50 -14.06
N GLN A 57 17.72 10.97 -13.89
CA GLN A 57 18.01 12.35 -13.48
C GLN A 57 18.85 13.10 -14.52
N ALA A 58 18.63 14.41 -14.63
CA ALA A 58 19.46 15.29 -15.44
C ALA A 58 20.91 15.20 -14.95
N PHE A 59 21.86 15.17 -15.88
CA PHE A 59 23.30 15.17 -15.62
C PHE A 59 24.02 16.39 -16.22
N ASP A 60 23.34 17.15 -17.07
CA ASP A 60 23.87 18.36 -17.69
C ASP A 60 23.58 19.60 -16.83
N TYR A 61 24.63 20.38 -16.54
CA TYR A 61 24.50 21.66 -15.85
C TYR A 61 23.62 22.65 -16.63
N GLY A 62 22.79 23.39 -15.89
CA GLY A 62 21.85 24.37 -16.44
C GLY A 62 20.63 23.74 -17.13
N ARG A 63 20.44 22.43 -17.04
CA ARG A 63 19.33 21.71 -17.72
C ARG A 63 18.39 21.02 -16.76
N GLY A 64 17.16 20.87 -17.21
CA GLY A 64 16.13 20.04 -16.60
C GLY A 64 15.81 18.80 -17.42
N MET A 65 15.18 17.81 -16.79
CA MET A 65 14.73 16.59 -17.44
C MET A 65 13.40 16.13 -16.84
N PHE A 66 12.45 15.74 -17.70
CA PHE A 66 11.26 15.00 -17.32
C PHE A 66 11.50 13.50 -17.45
N SER A 67 10.84 12.71 -16.61
CA SER A 67 11.07 11.28 -16.51
C SER A 67 9.80 10.52 -16.21
N ILE A 68 9.76 9.27 -16.66
CA ILE A 68 8.72 8.29 -16.38
C ILE A 68 9.39 6.96 -16.07
N ALA A 69 8.85 6.21 -15.12
CA ALA A 69 9.32 4.89 -14.75
C ALA A 69 8.14 4.01 -14.31
N GLY A 70 8.35 2.70 -14.33
CA GLY A 70 7.38 1.72 -13.84
C GLY A 70 8.09 0.63 -13.06
N ALA A 71 7.36 -0.01 -12.15
CA ALA A 71 7.88 -1.11 -11.34
C ALA A 71 6.79 -2.13 -11.04
N SER A 72 7.22 -3.35 -10.71
CA SER A 72 6.35 -4.40 -10.19
C SER A 72 6.98 -5.02 -8.95
N TYR A 73 6.17 -5.31 -7.95
CA TYR A 73 6.59 -5.94 -6.70
C TYR A 73 5.50 -6.87 -6.17
N ARG A 74 5.82 -8.17 -6.06
CA ARG A 74 4.95 -9.20 -5.45
C ARG A 74 3.49 -9.21 -5.95
N GLY A 75 3.29 -9.02 -7.26
CA GLY A 75 1.98 -9.03 -7.90
C GLY A 75 1.37 -7.64 -8.12
N GLU A 76 1.88 -6.62 -7.42
CA GLU A 76 1.45 -5.23 -7.60
C GLU A 76 2.35 -4.48 -8.58
N THR A 77 1.85 -3.36 -9.10
CA THR A 77 2.56 -2.53 -10.07
C THR A 77 2.40 -1.06 -9.75
N ALA A 78 3.34 -0.23 -10.20
CA ALA A 78 3.25 1.20 -10.08
C ALA A 78 3.93 1.93 -11.24
N VAL A 79 3.48 3.16 -11.45
CA VAL A 79 4.05 4.10 -12.41
C VAL A 79 4.45 5.37 -11.68
N ALA A 80 5.59 5.92 -12.06
CA ALA A 80 6.14 7.15 -11.55
C ALA A 80 6.39 8.13 -12.69
N ILE A 81 6.18 9.41 -12.41
CA ILE A 81 6.65 10.52 -13.24
C ILE A 81 7.51 11.44 -12.39
N GLY A 82 8.44 12.17 -13.00
CA GLY A 82 9.26 13.11 -12.27
C GLY A 82 9.92 14.16 -13.14
N ALA A 83 10.52 15.12 -12.46
CA ALA A 83 11.34 16.15 -13.04
C ALA A 83 12.60 16.32 -12.21
N SER A 84 13.71 16.65 -12.87
CA SER A 84 14.97 16.97 -12.20
C SER A 84 15.63 18.14 -12.89
N ALA A 85 16.46 18.89 -12.15
CA ALA A 85 17.27 19.97 -12.70
C ALA A 85 18.62 20.01 -12.00
N VAL A 86 19.67 20.26 -12.78
CA VAL A 86 21.01 20.53 -12.29
C VAL A 86 21.33 21.98 -12.60
N PHE A 87 21.59 22.79 -11.57
CA PHE A 87 21.95 24.19 -11.70
C PHE A 87 23.46 24.34 -11.91
N GLU A 88 23.87 25.39 -12.61
CA GLU A 88 25.30 25.72 -12.81
C GLU A 88 26.07 25.91 -11.50
N SER A 89 25.36 26.21 -10.40
CA SER A 89 25.93 26.32 -9.06
C SER A 89 26.40 24.99 -8.47
N GLY A 90 26.09 23.85 -9.09
CA GLY A 90 26.34 22.51 -8.55
C GLY A 90 25.18 21.94 -7.73
N VAL A 91 24.10 22.71 -7.56
CA VAL A 91 22.88 22.24 -6.90
C VAL A 91 22.08 21.37 -7.85
N THR A 92 21.57 20.24 -7.37
CA THR A 92 20.63 19.36 -8.08
C THR A 92 19.32 19.30 -7.32
N VAL A 93 18.19 19.33 -8.01
CA VAL A 93 16.85 19.11 -7.45
C VAL A 93 16.13 18.01 -8.23
N LYS A 94 15.32 17.22 -7.52
CA LYS A 94 14.47 16.17 -8.09
C LYS A 94 13.09 16.24 -7.46
N PHE A 95 12.08 15.99 -8.26
CA PHE A 95 10.70 15.80 -7.86
C PHE A 95 10.17 14.55 -8.55
N GLY A 96 9.32 13.79 -7.86
CA GLY A 96 8.62 12.66 -8.44
C GLY A 96 7.25 12.47 -7.82
N ALA A 97 6.33 11.88 -8.59
CA ALA A 97 5.01 11.48 -8.16
C ALA A 97 4.70 10.08 -8.68
N THR A 98 3.89 9.31 -7.96
CA THR A 98 3.51 7.94 -8.33
C THR A 98 2.04 7.66 -8.17
N THR A 99 1.60 6.67 -8.92
CA THR A 99 0.35 5.95 -8.67
C THR A 99 0.63 4.45 -8.77
N ASP A 100 -0.07 3.66 -7.97
CA ASP A 100 0.05 2.20 -7.99
C ASP A 100 -1.28 1.50 -8.33
N SER A 101 -1.23 0.17 -8.49
CA SER A 101 -2.38 -0.67 -8.85
C SER A 101 -3.51 -0.65 -7.81
N GLN A 102 -3.19 -0.32 -6.56
CA GLN A 102 -4.16 -0.16 -5.47
C GLN A 102 -4.73 1.28 -5.39
N LYS A 103 -4.41 2.13 -6.37
CA LYS A 103 -4.83 3.53 -6.49
C LYS A 103 -4.26 4.43 -5.40
N ASN A 104 -3.20 4.02 -4.72
CA ASN A 104 -2.48 4.93 -3.84
C ASN A 104 -1.64 5.88 -4.68
N THR A 105 -1.43 7.08 -4.14
CA THR A 105 -0.59 8.11 -4.76
C THR A 105 0.48 8.57 -3.78
N GLY A 106 1.64 8.96 -4.31
CA GLY A 106 2.76 9.43 -3.51
C GLY A 106 3.55 10.50 -4.25
N ALA A 107 4.32 11.29 -3.51
CA ALA A 107 5.22 12.28 -4.07
C ALA A 107 6.52 12.37 -3.25
N THR A 108 7.61 12.77 -3.91
CA THR A 108 8.92 12.93 -3.30
C THR A 108 9.64 14.14 -3.88
N VAL A 109 10.49 14.75 -3.07
CA VAL A 109 11.43 15.80 -3.48
C VAL A 109 12.80 15.51 -2.88
N GLY A 110 13.85 15.85 -3.60
CA GLY A 110 15.22 15.71 -3.14
C GLY A 110 16.09 16.84 -3.68
N PHE A 111 17.10 17.21 -2.91
CA PHE A 111 18.13 18.17 -3.33
C PHE A 111 19.51 17.62 -3.00
N GLY A 112 20.51 18.04 -3.75
CA GLY A 112 21.92 17.68 -3.54
C GLY A 112 22.82 18.79 -4.03
N TYR A 113 24.08 18.76 -3.61
CA TYR A 113 25.12 19.66 -4.07
C TYR A 113 26.34 18.84 -4.42
N HIS A 114 26.88 19.03 -5.63
CA HIS A 114 28.18 18.49 -6.01
C HIS A 114 29.19 19.63 -6.17
N PHE A 115 30.44 19.34 -5.84
CA PHE A 115 31.57 20.27 -5.85
C PHE A 115 32.72 19.69 -6.68
#